data_AF-Q47CT8-F1
#
_entry.id   AF-Q47CT8-F1
#
_cell.length_a   1.000
_cell.length_b   1.000
_cell.length_c   1.000
_cell.angle_alpha   90.00
_cell.angle_beta   90.00
_cell.angle_gamma   90.00
#
_symmetry.space_group_name_H-M   'P 1'
#
loop_
_entity.id
_entity.type
_entity.pdbx_description
1 polymer ?
#
loop_
_entity_poly.entity_id
_entity_poly.type
_entity_poly.pdbx_seq_one_letter_code
_entity_poly.pdbx_strand_id
1 'polypeptide(L)' 'MKALNILWQRLLTREGETCERCGGTQAAIELAMPKLQEALLPLGMEPVLETRAIEPDAFKGIV' A
#
# COMPACT_ATOMS: atom_id res chain seq x y z
N MET A 1 -18.71 -10.34 6.40
CA MET A 1 -18.06 -9.25 5.65
C MET A 1 -16.92 -9.86 4.84
N LYS A 2 -16.74 -9.51 3.57
CA LYS A 2 -15.66 -10.04 2.72
C LYS A 2 -14.49 -9.06 2.72
N ALA A 3 -13.28 -9.53 3.00
CA ALA A 3 -12.10 -8.69 2.94
C ALA A 3 -11.65 -8.47 1.49
N LEU A 4 -11.45 -7.21 1.10
CA LEU A 4 -10.76 -6.82 -0.12
C LEU A 4 -9.32 -6.44 0.24
N ASN A 5 -8.39 -7.37 0.07
CA ASN A 5 -6.99 -7.12 0.39
C ASN A 5 -6.33 -6.25 -0.69
N ILE A 6 -5.74 -5.15 -0.26
CA ILE A 6 -5.00 -4.21 -1.09
C ILE A 6 -3.54 -4.31 -0.69
N LEU A 7 -2.71 -4.87 -1.58
CA LEU A 7 -1.28 -4.96 -1.36
C LEU A 7 -0.60 -3.66 -1.83
N TRP A 8 -0.03 -2.91 -0.90
CA TRP A 8 0.90 -1.84 -1.20
C TRP A 8 2.32 -2.28 -0.89
N GLN A 9 3.18 -2.19 -1.90
CA GLN A 9 4.59 -2.51 -1.77
C GLN A 9 5.44 -1.23 -1.73
N ARG A 10 6.40 -1.19 -0.82
CA ARG A 10 7.29 -0.05 -0.63
C ARG A 10 8.75 -0.48 -0.76
N LEU A 11 9.52 0.27 -1.55
CA LEU A 11 10.96 0.12 -1.58
C LEU A 11 11.56 0.78 -0.35
N LEU A 12 12.45 0.08 0.35
CA LEU A 12 13.23 0.69 1.42
C LEU A 12 14.47 1.40 0.86
N THR A 13 14.92 2.45 1.54
CA THR A 13 16.24 3.03 1.35
C THR A 13 17.30 2.12 2.00
N ARG A 14 18.59 2.43 1.83
CA ARG A 14 19.66 1.65 2.49
C ARG A 14 19.64 1.81 4.01
N GLU A 15 19.04 2.88 4.48
CA GLU A 15 18.82 3.23 5.88
C GLU A 15 17.56 2.57 6.45
N GLY A 16 16.79 1.84 5.64
CA GLY A 16 15.58 1.12 6.05
C GLY A 16 14.30 1.95 6.03
N GLU A 17 14.34 3.17 5.47
CA GLU A 17 13.17 4.06 5.39
C GLU A 17 12.35 3.81 4.11
N THR A 18 11.08 4.17 4.07
CA THR A 18 10.32 4.16 2.80
C THR A 18 10.95 5.17 1.83
N CYS A 19 11.25 4.76 0.59
CA CYS A 19 11.73 5.73 -0.42
C CYS A 19 10.67 6.80 -0.71
N GLU A 20 11.10 8.02 -1.05
CA GLU A 20 10.22 9.19 -1.22
C GLU A 20 9.00 8.92 -2.13
N ARG A 21 9.24 8.31 -3.29
CA ARG A 21 8.18 7.95 -4.25
C ARG A 21 7.16 6.97 -3.66
N CYS A 22 7.62 5.97 -2.92
CA CYS A 22 6.73 5.05 -2.23
C CYS A 22 5.95 5.78 -1.13
N GLY A 23 6.61 6.65 -0.35
CA GLY A 23 5.98 7.42 0.72
C GLY A 23 4.83 8.32 0.23
N GLY A 24 5.01 9.00 -0.91
CA GLY A 24 3.93 9.78 -1.52
C GLY A 24 2.73 8.92 -1.94
N THR A 25 2.99 7.69 -2.40
CA THR A 25 1.92 6.73 -2.72
C THR A 25 1.18 6.26 -1.46
N GLN A 26 1.91 6.01 -0.36
CA GLN A 26 1.33 5.64 0.93
C GLN A 26 0.32 6.68 1.40
N ALA A 27 0.72 7.95 1.41
CA ALA A 27 -0.12 9.05 1.84
C ALA A 27 -1.40 9.16 1.00
N ALA A 28 -1.30 8.99 -0.32
CA ALA A 28 -2.46 8.99 -1.21
C ALA A 28 -3.42 7.82 -0.93
N ILE A 29 -2.88 6.63 -0.65
CA ILE A 29 -3.69 5.45 -0.29
C ILE A 29 -4.40 5.69 1.04
N GLU A 30 -3.68 6.14 2.07
CA GLU A 30 -4.25 6.44 3.39
C GLU A 30 -5.39 7.45 3.31
N LEU A 31 -5.28 8.48 2.47
CA LEU A 31 -6.35 9.44 2.21
C LEU A 31 -7.56 8.83 1.47
N ALA A 32 -7.35 7.80 0.65
CA ALA A 32 -8.41 7.15 -0.13
C ALA A 32 -9.14 6.05 0.65
N MET A 33 -8.50 5.43 1.64
CA MET A 33 -9.03 4.29 2.40
C MET A 33 -10.41 4.55 3.03
N PRO A 34 -10.69 5.69 3.70
CA PRO A 34 -12.01 5.95 4.27
C PRO A 34 -13.12 6.00 3.22
N LYS A 35 -12.86 6.68 2.09
CA LYS A 35 -13.82 6.78 0.98
C LYS A 35 -14.09 5.40 0.37
N LEU A 36 -13.06 4.57 0.27
CA LEU A 36 -13.20 3.20 -0.21
C LEU A 36 -14.02 2.34 0.75
N GLN A 37 -13.81 2.49 2.06
CA GLN A 37 -14.58 1.78 3.08
C GLN A 37 -16.07 2.14 3.02
N GLU A 38 -16.40 3.43 2.90
CA GLU A 38 -17.78 3.90 2.73
C GLU A 38 -18.44 3.33 1.48
N ALA A 39 -17.72 3.28 0.35
CA ALA A 39 -18.23 2.74 -0.90
C ALA A 39 -18.44 1.22 -0.88
N LEU A 40 -17.64 0.49 -0.09
CA LEU A 40 -17.68 -0.98 -0.01
C LEU A 40 -18.64 -1.51 1.06
N LEU A 41 -18.99 -0.69 2.06
CA LEU A 41 -19.88 -1.08 3.15
C LEU A 41 -21.24 -1.63 2.66
N PRO A 42 -21.95 -1.00 1.69
CA PRO A 42 -23.23 -1.52 1.18
C PRO A 42 -23.09 -2.87 0.47
N LEU A 43 -21.89 -3.19 -0.02
CA LEU A 43 -21.58 -4.45 -0.70
C LEU A 43 -21.16 -5.55 0.29
N GLY A 44 -21.16 -5.26 1.59
CA GLY A 44 -20.70 -6.18 2.63
C GLY A 44 -19.21 -6.50 2.54
N MET A 45 -18.42 -5.55 2.00
CA MET A 45 -16.98 -5.66 1.84
C MET A 45 -16.23 -4.68 2.75
N GLU A 46 -15.01 -5.05 3.11
CA GLU A 46 -14.11 -4.24 3.94
C GLU A 46 -12.73 -4.20 3.25
N PRO A 47 -12.19 -3.02 2.90
CA PRO A 47 -10.86 -2.90 2.36
C PRO A 47 -9.81 -3.08 3.46
N VAL A 48 -8.78 -3.89 3.20
CA VAL A 48 -7.67 -4.13 4.14
C VAL A 48 -6.36 -3.80 3.43
N LEU A 49 -5.63 -2.81 3.94
CA LEU A 49 -4.33 -2.42 3.38
C LEU A 49 -3.22 -3.28 3.99
N GLU A 50 -2.59 -4.12 3.17
CA GLU A 50 -1.36 -4.83 3.50
C GLU A 50 -0.16 -4.01 3.02
N THR A 51 0.78 -3.73 3.92
CA THR A 51 2.05 -3.08 3.58
C THR A 51 3.16 -4.11 3.52
N ARG A 52 3.89 -4.17 2.40
CA ARG A 52 5.03 -5.08 2.22
C ARG A 52 6.28 -4.32 1.80
N ALA A 53 7.35 -4.48 2.58
CA ALA A 53 8.65 -3.94 2.23
C ALA A 53 9.30 -4.74 1.09
N ILE A 54 10.01 -4.05 0.23
CA ILE A 54 10.95 -4.59 -0.76
C ILE A 54 12.32 -4.04 -0.38
N GLU A 55 13.25 -4.95 -0.08
CA GLU A 55 14.65 -4.59 0.15
C GLU A 55 15.30 -4.08 -1.15
N PRO A 56 16.24 -3.11 -1.07
CA PRO A 56 16.97 -2.60 -2.23
C PRO A 56 17.55 -3.71 -3.11
N ASP A 57 18.14 -4.74 -2.49
CA ASP A 57 18.80 -5.84 -3.20
C ASP A 57 17.81 -6.78 -3.92
N ALA A 58 16.56 -6.81 -3.44
CA ALA A 58 15.46 -7.54 -4.07
C ALA A 58 14.81 -6.71 -5.21
N PHE A 59 14.97 -5.38 -5.17
CA PHE A 59 14.48 -4.47 -6.19
C PHE A 59 15.46 -4.43 -7.39
N LYS A 60 15.54 -5.54 -8.12
CA LYS A 60 16.27 -5.59 -9.39
C LYS A 60 15.38 -5.01 -10.48
N GLY A 61 15.58 -3.73 -10.78
CA GLY A 61 15.05 -3.13 -12.00
C GLY A 61 15.68 -3.81 -13.21
N ILE A 62 14.84 -4.26 -14.14
CA ILE A 62 15.19 -4.38 -15.56
C ILE A 62 15.79 -3.02 -15.97
N VAL A 63 17.10 -2.96 -16.12
CA VAL A 63 17.81 -1.98 -16.95
C VAL A 63 18.97 -2.69 -17.60
#